data_AF-A0A3A9WDB1-F1
#
_entry.id   AF-A0A3A9WDB1-F1
#
_cell.length_a   1.000
_cell.length_b   1.000
_cell.length_c   1.000
_cell.angle_alpha   90.00
_cell.angle_beta   90.00
_cell.angle_gamma   90.00
#
_symmetry.space_group_name_H-M   'P 1'
#
loop_
_entity.id
_entity.type
_entity.pdbx_description
1 polymer ?
#
loop_
_entity_poly.entity_id
_entity_poly.type
_entity_poly.pdbx_seq_one_letter_code
_entity_poly.pdbx_strand_id
1 'polypeptide(L)'
;MKKSILFTGIAMILAIPSFAQWNPNDDNATTGNVTAQNPNNPEAVNMLSWYNDVARIRIGGMGNGADNGFLIQGPGNKDLFKLSGNGNINVYGNNITQNITGTPSAWYYLIQSNGKNSGFWANSGNPALYLRNTSGSLNTVIRPDGDSYLLGGNLGIGTNSPAANLHVVGDGIRASNFSLESINDLTNDSPWYGLGRSNYASLSSDNIKTSVQLAGYYGLLFKTAAGSLGIHQNGNVGIGATNPGSKLHISNGSSGGTTHGYSDLTIEDNDNPMINLLSPNNKTGFYGFSDTEDNYVGGMQYVHATNSMIFRVNDHLNDMTIDQSGNVGIGTVNPSAKLQVEGQTKVGKWGILTLDWTNEPNWGGSSNKWAGYIGFNSSRNDEDPKDHYKGTNKYTSKGVFEGSNYGFRWLYRNHNNYDSDAQHQLTEYMRLTNDGNLGIGTTNPDAKLTVKGNIHTQEVKVDLNGAVAPDYVFLEDYNLKSINEVEAYINDQGHLPNIPSAAEMEQNGIELKQMNLNLLEKIEELTLYTIAQEKEIKETNNNLLASDSRLQTLEIKNNELENRLEKLEKLITNK
;
A
#
# COMPACT_ATOMS: atom_id res chain seq x y z
N MET A 1 -121.19 -11.67 -90.39
CA MET A 1 -122.53 -11.04 -90.55
C MET A 1 -122.44 -9.66 -89.92
N LYS A 2 -122.54 -8.54 -90.66
CA LYS A 2 -123.78 -7.73 -90.91
C LYS A 2 -124.51 -7.45 -89.58
N LYS A 3 -124.74 -6.23 -89.07
CA LYS A 3 -125.19 -4.91 -89.60
C LYS A 3 -124.95 -3.87 -88.48
N SER A 4 -124.37 -2.69 -88.68
CA SER A 4 -124.97 -1.37 -89.02
C SER A 4 -126.22 -0.95 -88.20
N ILE A 5 -126.22 0.27 -87.61
CA ILE A 5 -127.15 1.41 -87.88
C ILE A 5 -127.07 2.53 -86.79
N LEU A 6 -126.62 3.72 -87.25
CA LEU A 6 -127.10 5.12 -87.11
C LEU A 6 -127.47 5.86 -85.79
N PHE A 7 -126.96 7.12 -85.72
CA PHE A 7 -127.54 8.46 -85.43
C PHE A 7 -128.56 8.66 -84.26
N THR A 8 -128.67 9.77 -83.50
CA THR A 8 -128.53 11.23 -83.76
C THR A 8 -128.70 12.00 -82.41
N GLY A 9 -128.02 13.15 -82.22
CA GLY A 9 -128.65 14.42 -81.80
C GLY A 9 -128.96 14.81 -80.32
N ILE A 10 -128.30 15.90 -79.88
CA ILE A 10 -128.79 17.06 -79.09
C ILE A 10 -128.95 16.94 -77.55
N ALA A 11 -128.14 17.70 -76.80
CA ALA A 11 -128.58 18.84 -75.96
C ALA A 11 -127.43 19.34 -75.04
N MET A 12 -127.17 20.65 -75.11
CA MET A 12 -126.23 21.40 -74.28
C MET A 12 -127.01 22.03 -73.12
N ILE A 13 -126.70 21.69 -71.86
CA ILE A 13 -127.13 22.45 -70.67
C ILE A 13 -125.94 22.53 -69.70
N LEU A 14 -125.56 23.76 -69.36
CA LEU A 14 -124.60 24.15 -68.33
C LEU A 14 -125.10 23.78 -66.92
N ALA A 15 -124.21 23.24 -66.08
CA ALA A 15 -124.09 23.59 -64.65
C ALA A 15 -122.82 22.94 -64.06
N ILE A 16 -121.84 23.77 -63.68
CA ILE A 16 -120.77 23.41 -62.73
C ILE A 16 -121.30 23.74 -61.33
N PRO A 17 -121.02 22.92 -60.31
CA PRO A 17 -120.56 23.49 -59.06
C PRO A 17 -119.24 22.85 -58.60
N SER A 18 -118.31 23.74 -58.31
CA SER A 18 -117.10 23.55 -57.52
C SER A 18 -117.43 22.96 -56.13
N PHE A 19 -116.73 21.89 -55.74
CA PHE A 19 -116.63 21.49 -54.34
C PHE A 19 -115.33 22.05 -53.74
N ALA A 20 -115.44 23.19 -53.07
CA ALA A 20 -114.50 23.58 -52.04
C ALA A 20 -114.91 22.81 -50.76
N GLN A 21 -114.01 21.99 -50.22
CA GLN A 21 -114.23 21.30 -48.95
C GLN A 21 -113.53 22.09 -47.85
N TRP A 22 -114.31 22.82 -47.07
CA TRP A 22 -113.93 23.48 -45.82
C TRP A 22 -113.52 22.41 -44.79
N ASN A 23 -112.29 22.49 -44.25
CA ASN A 23 -111.81 21.63 -43.16
C ASN A 23 -112.06 22.35 -41.82
N PRO A 24 -112.76 21.72 -40.84
CA PRO A 24 -113.17 22.36 -39.58
C PRO A 24 -112.05 22.65 -38.56
N ASN A 25 -110.78 22.37 -38.88
CA ASN A 25 -109.67 22.51 -37.95
C ASN A 25 -108.71 23.62 -38.43
N ASP A 26 -109.05 24.88 -38.15
CA ASP A 26 -108.25 26.14 -38.02
C ASP A 26 -106.79 26.23 -38.55
N ASP A 27 -106.45 25.48 -39.59
CA ASP A 27 -105.22 25.63 -40.36
C ASP A 27 -105.57 26.54 -41.54
N ASN A 28 -104.99 27.75 -41.56
CA ASN A 28 -105.06 28.75 -42.64
C ASN A 28 -104.47 28.22 -43.99
N ALA A 29 -105.00 27.12 -44.49
CA ALA A 29 -104.59 26.51 -45.75
C ALA A 29 -105.33 27.18 -46.91
N THR A 30 -104.64 28.07 -47.61
CA THR A 30 -105.03 28.60 -48.91
C THR A 30 -105.11 27.46 -49.95
N THR A 31 -106.12 27.53 -50.79
CA THR A 31 -106.68 26.42 -51.58
C THR A 31 -105.75 25.91 -52.69
N GLY A 32 -105.10 24.76 -52.47
CA GLY A 32 -104.33 24.04 -53.49
C GLY A 32 -103.75 22.71 -52.97
N ASN A 33 -104.60 21.76 -52.59
CA ASN A 33 -104.16 20.45 -52.08
C ASN A 33 -104.33 19.35 -53.14
N VAL A 34 -103.32 18.48 -53.26
CA VAL A 34 -103.47 17.16 -53.91
C VAL A 34 -103.50 16.12 -52.81
N THR A 35 -104.69 15.60 -52.54
CA THR A 35 -104.92 14.61 -51.49
C THR A 35 -105.21 13.26 -52.12
N ALA A 36 -104.41 12.26 -51.78
CA ALA A 36 -104.69 10.85 -52.08
C ALA A 36 -105.11 10.17 -50.77
N GLN A 37 -106.39 9.82 -50.69
CA GLN A 37 -106.93 9.03 -49.57
C GLN A 37 -106.71 7.55 -49.86
N ASN A 38 -106.39 6.77 -48.83
CA ASN A 38 -106.38 5.31 -48.97
C ASN A 38 -107.82 4.83 -49.27
N PRO A 39 -108.07 4.12 -50.39
CA PRO A 39 -109.41 3.69 -50.79
C PRO A 39 -110.11 2.79 -49.75
N ASN A 40 -109.33 2.11 -48.91
CA ASN A 40 -109.83 1.19 -47.89
C ASN A 40 -109.88 1.81 -46.48
N ASN A 41 -109.34 3.03 -46.30
CA ASN A 41 -109.44 3.79 -45.05
C ASN A 41 -109.37 5.31 -45.34
N PRO A 42 -110.52 6.00 -45.36
CA PRO A 42 -110.57 7.44 -45.67
C PRO A 42 -109.79 8.33 -44.68
N GLU A 43 -109.49 7.85 -43.47
CA GLU A 43 -108.74 8.61 -42.46
C GLU A 43 -107.21 8.56 -42.67
N ALA A 44 -106.71 7.64 -43.50
CA ALA A 44 -105.29 7.56 -43.86
C ALA A 44 -105.03 8.32 -45.17
N VAL A 45 -104.34 9.46 -45.07
CA VAL A 45 -104.11 10.35 -46.23
C VAL A 45 -102.64 10.60 -46.49
N ASN A 46 -102.30 10.66 -47.78
CA ASN A 46 -101.06 11.26 -48.26
C ASN A 46 -101.43 12.58 -48.94
N MET A 47 -100.87 13.68 -48.47
CA MET A 47 -101.22 15.00 -48.98
C MET A 47 -99.98 15.81 -49.34
N LEU A 48 -99.96 16.30 -50.57
CA LEU A 48 -99.09 17.40 -50.99
C LEU A 48 -99.85 18.69 -50.71
N SER A 49 -99.29 19.51 -49.82
CA SER A 49 -99.91 20.75 -49.36
C SER A 49 -98.86 21.81 -49.10
N TRP A 50 -99.31 23.03 -48.85
CA TRP A 50 -98.50 24.11 -48.35
C TRP A 50 -98.86 24.38 -46.90
N TYR A 51 -97.88 24.79 -46.09
CA TYR A 51 -98.11 25.30 -44.75
C TYR A 51 -97.17 26.47 -44.51
N ASN A 52 -97.72 27.66 -44.27
CA ASN A 52 -96.98 28.92 -44.15
C ASN A 52 -95.97 29.10 -45.30
N ASP A 53 -96.45 28.99 -46.55
CA ASP A 53 -95.67 29.08 -47.80
C ASP A 53 -94.52 28.05 -47.95
N VAL A 54 -94.51 26.98 -47.15
CA VAL A 54 -93.59 25.85 -47.31
C VAL A 54 -94.31 24.66 -47.93
N ALA A 55 -93.80 24.17 -49.07
CA ALA A 55 -94.24 22.92 -49.66
C ALA A 55 -93.93 21.76 -48.71
N ARG A 56 -94.95 20.97 -48.34
CA ARG A 56 -94.81 19.81 -47.45
C ARG A 56 -95.51 18.58 -48.02
N ILE A 57 -94.94 17.42 -47.69
CA ILE A 57 -95.60 16.12 -47.84
C ILE A 57 -96.04 15.69 -46.44
N ARG A 58 -97.35 15.67 -46.17
CA ARG A 58 -97.90 15.11 -44.93
C ARG A 58 -98.29 13.67 -45.17
N ILE A 59 -97.78 12.79 -44.32
CA ILE A 59 -98.00 11.35 -44.39
C ILE A 59 -98.49 10.92 -43.00
N GLY A 60 -99.75 10.50 -42.88
CA GLY A 60 -100.34 10.04 -41.61
C GLY A 60 -101.77 10.57 -41.32
N GLY A 61 -102.43 9.91 -40.38
CA GLY A 61 -103.83 10.07 -39.94
C GLY A 61 -104.16 9.06 -38.82
N MET A 62 -105.43 8.88 -38.42
CA MET A 62 -105.81 7.83 -37.46
C MET A 62 -106.19 6.52 -38.19
N GLY A 63 -105.85 5.36 -37.62
CA GLY A 63 -106.27 4.03 -38.10
C GLY A 63 -105.32 3.31 -39.07
N ASN A 64 -105.73 2.10 -39.48
CA ASN A 64 -104.89 1.14 -40.22
C ASN A 64 -104.56 1.67 -41.63
N GLY A 65 -103.26 1.71 -41.98
CA GLY A 65 -102.74 2.29 -43.22
C GLY A 65 -102.05 3.66 -43.08
N ALA A 66 -102.18 4.34 -41.93
CA ALA A 66 -101.43 5.57 -41.62
C ALA A 66 -100.00 5.29 -41.08
N ASP A 67 -99.80 4.16 -40.38
CA ASP A 67 -98.52 3.80 -39.71
C ASP A 67 -97.42 3.34 -40.68
N ASN A 68 -97.79 2.94 -41.90
CA ASN A 68 -96.84 2.44 -42.91
C ASN A 68 -95.97 3.53 -43.53
N GLY A 69 -96.29 4.81 -43.25
CA GLY A 69 -95.53 5.97 -43.65
C GLY A 69 -95.45 6.16 -45.17
N PHE A 70 -94.35 6.72 -45.65
CA PHE A 70 -94.12 7.05 -47.07
C PHE A 70 -93.02 6.17 -47.63
N LEU A 71 -93.36 5.51 -48.72
CA LEU A 71 -92.51 4.51 -49.34
C LEU A 71 -92.35 4.87 -50.82
N ILE A 72 -91.09 5.00 -51.24
CA ILE A 72 -90.74 5.05 -52.66
C ILE A 72 -90.28 3.64 -53.04
N GLN A 73 -91.03 3.03 -53.96
CA GLN A 73 -90.69 1.72 -54.51
C GLN A 73 -90.14 1.83 -55.93
N GLY A 74 -89.17 0.98 -56.25
CA GLY A 74 -88.73 0.72 -57.61
C GLY A 74 -89.62 -0.32 -58.32
N PRO A 75 -89.36 -0.59 -59.61
CA PRO A 75 -90.09 -1.59 -60.39
C PRO A 75 -90.14 -2.95 -59.68
N GLY A 76 -91.31 -3.57 -59.64
CA GLY A 76 -91.52 -4.90 -59.03
C GLY A 76 -91.65 -4.90 -57.49
N ASN A 77 -92.24 -3.86 -56.89
CA ASN A 77 -92.50 -3.74 -55.43
C ASN A 77 -91.25 -3.76 -54.54
N LYS A 78 -90.12 -3.25 -55.02
CA LYS A 78 -88.90 -3.15 -54.20
C LYS A 78 -88.88 -1.83 -53.45
N ASP A 79 -88.87 -1.89 -52.12
CA ASP A 79 -88.69 -0.72 -51.26
C ASP A 79 -87.28 -0.13 -51.46
N LEU A 80 -87.20 1.15 -51.82
CA LEU A 80 -85.92 1.86 -51.98
C LEU A 80 -85.69 2.84 -50.84
N PHE A 81 -86.74 3.56 -50.44
CA PHE A 81 -86.72 4.51 -49.35
C PHE A 81 -88.05 4.46 -48.59
N LYS A 82 -87.99 4.27 -47.26
CA LYS A 82 -89.18 4.27 -46.40
C LYS A 82 -88.99 5.22 -45.22
N LEU A 83 -89.85 6.21 -45.11
CA LEU A 83 -90.10 6.95 -43.88
C LEU A 83 -91.28 6.27 -43.18
N SER A 84 -91.09 5.67 -42.00
CA SER A 84 -92.20 5.06 -41.25
C SER A 84 -92.97 6.08 -40.40
N GLY A 85 -94.20 5.73 -39.97
CA GLY A 85 -95.08 6.64 -39.21
C GLY A 85 -94.50 7.15 -37.87
N ASN A 86 -93.44 6.52 -37.36
CA ASN A 86 -92.70 6.92 -36.15
C ASN A 86 -91.42 7.75 -36.43
N GLY A 87 -91.19 8.19 -37.67
CA GLY A 87 -90.09 9.10 -38.02
C GLY A 87 -88.76 8.40 -38.36
N ASN A 88 -88.70 7.07 -38.38
CA ASN A 88 -87.50 6.35 -38.80
C ASN A 88 -87.35 6.39 -40.33
N ILE A 89 -86.15 6.71 -40.80
CA ILE A 89 -85.77 6.67 -42.21
C ILE A 89 -85.00 5.38 -42.47
N ASN A 90 -85.54 4.53 -43.34
CA ASN A 90 -84.88 3.32 -43.80
C ASN A 90 -84.54 3.46 -45.30
N VAL A 91 -83.26 3.27 -45.62
CA VAL A 91 -82.77 3.22 -47.01
C VAL A 91 -82.31 1.79 -47.26
N TYR A 92 -82.95 1.11 -48.21
CA TYR A 92 -82.72 -0.31 -48.44
C TYR A 92 -81.77 -0.50 -49.64
N GLY A 93 -80.56 -1.03 -49.36
CA GLY A 93 -79.53 -1.32 -50.36
C GLY A 93 -78.24 -1.88 -49.74
N ASN A 94 -77.57 -2.82 -50.43
CA ASN A 94 -76.48 -3.64 -49.88
C ASN A 94 -75.10 -2.97 -49.75
N ASN A 95 -74.99 -1.66 -49.99
CA ASN A 95 -73.75 -0.92 -49.79
C ASN A 95 -74.08 0.44 -49.18
N ILE A 96 -74.24 0.51 -47.86
CA ILE A 96 -74.10 1.78 -47.15
C ILE A 96 -72.59 2.06 -47.04
N THR A 97 -71.99 2.36 -48.19
CA THR A 97 -70.66 2.95 -48.23
C THR A 97 -70.87 4.42 -47.90
N GLN A 98 -70.73 4.79 -46.64
CA GLN A 98 -70.56 6.20 -46.32
C GLN A 98 -69.17 6.61 -46.80
N ASN A 99 -69.11 7.05 -48.06
CA ASN A 99 -68.00 7.83 -48.56
C ASN A 99 -67.98 9.13 -47.78
N ILE A 100 -67.07 9.22 -46.81
CA ILE A 100 -66.85 10.45 -46.04
C ILE A 100 -66.02 11.38 -46.92
N THR A 101 -66.67 11.93 -47.94
CA THR A 101 -66.14 13.04 -48.74
C THR A 101 -66.98 14.26 -48.40
N GLY A 102 -66.47 15.08 -47.48
CA GLY A 102 -66.98 16.42 -47.19
C GLY A 102 -68.38 16.47 -46.56
N THR A 103 -68.49 16.21 -45.26
CA THR A 103 -69.73 16.44 -44.47
C THR A 103 -69.40 16.86 -43.01
N PRO A 104 -70.31 17.55 -42.31
CA PRO A 104 -70.06 18.11 -40.98
C PRO A 104 -69.93 17.02 -39.91
N SER A 105 -69.19 17.34 -38.85
CA SER A 105 -68.88 16.50 -37.68
C SER A 105 -70.02 15.58 -37.24
N ALA A 106 -69.79 14.26 -37.29
CA ALA A 106 -70.77 13.29 -36.86
C ALA A 106 -70.13 12.13 -36.07
N TRP A 107 -70.88 11.66 -35.08
CA TRP A 107 -70.55 10.47 -34.32
C TRP A 107 -71.09 9.24 -35.04
N TYR A 108 -70.22 8.27 -35.26
CA TYR A 108 -70.57 6.99 -35.87
C TYR A 108 -70.38 5.88 -34.84
N TYR A 109 -71.38 4.98 -34.75
CA TYR A 109 -71.48 3.93 -33.73
C TYR A 109 -71.45 4.48 -32.28
N LEU A 110 -72.53 5.17 -31.90
CA LEU A 110 -72.72 5.80 -30.59
C LEU A 110 -73.09 4.81 -29.49
N ILE A 111 -72.31 4.77 -28.42
CA ILE A 111 -72.71 4.21 -27.13
C ILE A 111 -72.63 5.34 -26.10
N GLN A 112 -73.72 5.55 -25.36
CA GLN A 112 -73.79 6.60 -24.34
C GLN A 112 -73.52 6.02 -22.95
N SER A 113 -72.58 6.62 -22.23
CA SER A 113 -72.33 6.36 -20.81
C SER A 113 -72.49 7.67 -20.04
N ASN A 114 -73.44 7.70 -19.11
CA ASN A 114 -73.82 8.89 -18.33
C ASN A 114 -74.05 10.15 -19.21
N GLY A 115 -74.78 9.99 -20.32
CA GLY A 115 -75.10 11.06 -21.26
C GLY A 115 -73.95 11.50 -22.18
N LYS A 116 -72.80 10.83 -22.16
CA LYS A 116 -71.64 11.15 -23.00
C LYS A 116 -71.33 10.04 -24.00
N ASN A 117 -70.89 10.45 -25.19
CA ASN A 117 -70.68 9.57 -26.33
C ASN A 117 -69.29 8.91 -26.30
N SER A 118 -69.28 7.60 -26.49
CA SER A 118 -68.14 6.78 -26.91
C SER A 118 -68.41 6.28 -28.32
N GLY A 119 -67.41 6.29 -29.20
CA GLY A 119 -67.54 5.85 -30.58
C GLY A 119 -66.47 6.40 -31.52
N PHE A 120 -66.63 6.10 -32.81
CA PHE A 120 -65.80 6.65 -33.88
C PHE A 120 -66.33 8.03 -34.26
N TRP A 121 -65.56 9.04 -33.95
CA TRP A 121 -65.81 10.38 -34.43
C TRP A 121 -65.15 10.52 -35.79
N ALA A 122 -65.95 10.70 -36.84
CA ALA A 122 -65.40 11.01 -38.15
C ALA A 122 -65.62 12.50 -38.44
N ASN A 123 -64.51 13.19 -38.72
CA ASN A 123 -64.45 14.56 -39.19
C ASN A 123 -63.49 14.58 -40.38
N SER A 124 -63.74 15.40 -41.40
CA SER A 124 -62.99 15.41 -42.66
C SER A 124 -61.52 15.79 -42.41
N GLY A 125 -60.68 14.77 -42.19
CA GLY A 125 -59.23 14.91 -42.02
C GLY A 125 -58.65 14.23 -40.78
N ASN A 126 -59.44 14.01 -39.72
CA ASN A 126 -58.89 13.48 -38.46
C ASN A 126 -59.92 12.62 -37.70
N PRO A 127 -60.06 11.33 -38.08
CA PRO A 127 -60.96 10.42 -37.40
C PRO A 127 -60.35 9.99 -36.05
N ALA A 128 -61.18 9.91 -35.01
CA ALA A 128 -60.71 9.54 -33.68
C ALA A 128 -61.65 8.53 -33.02
N LEU A 129 -61.07 7.60 -32.27
CA LEU A 129 -61.81 6.66 -31.44
C LEU A 129 -61.85 7.18 -30.01
N TYR A 130 -63.03 7.57 -29.53
CA TYR A 130 -63.27 8.01 -28.15
C TYR A 130 -63.93 6.91 -27.32
N LEU A 131 -63.34 6.54 -26.19
CA LEU A 131 -63.86 5.54 -25.26
C LEU A 131 -63.88 6.12 -23.83
N ARG A 132 -65.08 6.23 -23.28
CA ARG A 132 -65.37 6.75 -21.94
C ARG A 132 -65.82 5.63 -21.00
N ASN A 133 -65.51 5.74 -19.71
CA ASN A 133 -65.94 4.80 -18.68
C ASN A 133 -67.44 4.97 -18.35
N THR A 134 -67.95 4.11 -17.46
CA THR A 134 -69.38 4.09 -17.06
C THR A 134 -69.86 5.36 -16.36
N SER A 135 -68.97 6.14 -15.74
CA SER A 135 -69.27 7.46 -15.18
C SER A 135 -69.27 8.59 -16.21
N GLY A 136 -68.89 8.29 -17.47
CA GLY A 136 -68.75 9.25 -18.57
C GLY A 136 -67.36 9.90 -18.70
N SER A 137 -66.38 9.50 -17.88
CA SER A 137 -65.00 9.99 -17.94
C SER A 137 -64.27 9.42 -19.15
N LEU A 138 -63.54 10.26 -19.89
CA LEU A 138 -62.80 9.83 -21.08
C LEU A 138 -61.50 9.18 -20.66
N ASN A 139 -61.36 7.90 -20.98
CA ASN A 139 -60.14 7.17 -20.65
C ASN A 139 -59.18 7.14 -21.84
N THR A 140 -59.70 7.35 -23.04
CA THR A 140 -59.10 6.67 -24.19
C THR A 140 -59.54 7.43 -25.45
N VAL A 141 -58.67 8.28 -26.02
CA VAL A 141 -58.65 8.73 -27.45
C VAL A 141 -57.48 8.21 -28.34
N ILE A 142 -57.79 7.50 -29.45
CA ILE A 142 -56.82 7.04 -30.46
C ILE A 142 -57.04 7.87 -31.70
N ARG A 143 -55.96 8.42 -32.24
CA ARG A 143 -55.96 9.18 -33.49
C ARG A 143 -54.87 8.60 -34.41
N PRO A 144 -55.13 8.46 -35.71
CA PRO A 144 -54.13 7.94 -36.66
C PRO A 144 -53.04 8.97 -37.00
N ASP A 145 -53.31 10.24 -36.73
CA ASP A 145 -52.38 11.37 -36.84
C ASP A 145 -52.09 11.99 -35.45
N GLY A 146 -52.23 11.22 -34.35
CA GLY A 146 -51.96 11.72 -32.99
C GLY A 146 -51.79 10.64 -31.91
N ASP A 147 -51.46 11.07 -30.69
CA ASP A 147 -51.17 10.17 -29.55
C ASP A 147 -52.30 9.17 -29.27
N SER A 148 -51.90 7.92 -29.07
CA SER A 148 -52.79 6.84 -28.67
C SER A 148 -52.76 6.71 -27.14
N TYR A 149 -53.85 7.17 -26.53
CA TYR A 149 -54.24 7.12 -25.12
C TYR A 149 -53.30 7.67 -24.03
N LEU A 150 -53.79 8.80 -23.55
CA LEU A 150 -53.50 9.55 -22.34
C LEU A 150 -54.54 9.18 -21.28
N LEU A 151 -54.08 8.79 -20.10
CA LEU A 151 -54.95 8.47 -18.97
C LEU A 151 -54.73 9.50 -17.87
N GLY A 152 -55.69 10.41 -17.69
CA GLY A 152 -55.72 11.31 -16.53
C GLY A 152 -54.49 12.20 -16.31
N GLY A 153 -53.62 12.38 -17.33
CA GLY A 153 -52.40 13.20 -17.27
C GLY A 153 -51.16 12.53 -17.89
N ASN A 154 -51.15 11.20 -17.99
CA ASN A 154 -49.96 10.44 -18.38
C ASN A 154 -50.11 9.78 -19.76
N LEU A 155 -49.10 9.86 -20.63
CA LEU A 155 -49.02 9.23 -21.96
C LEU A 155 -48.30 7.88 -21.86
N GLY A 156 -49.00 6.81 -22.21
CA GLY A 156 -48.44 5.46 -22.25
C GLY A 156 -48.20 4.99 -23.68
N ILE A 157 -46.96 4.76 -24.09
CA ILE A 157 -46.63 4.16 -25.40
C ILE A 157 -46.17 2.72 -25.14
N GLY A 158 -47.03 1.75 -25.44
CA GLY A 158 -46.80 0.36 -25.06
C GLY A 158 -47.22 0.00 -23.63
N THR A 159 -47.88 0.93 -22.91
CA THR A 159 -48.45 0.68 -21.57
C THR A 159 -49.77 1.43 -21.35
N ASN A 160 -50.73 0.80 -20.66
CA ASN A 160 -52.06 1.35 -20.34
C ASN A 160 -52.19 1.79 -18.87
N SER A 161 -51.09 1.74 -18.10
CA SER A 161 -51.02 2.23 -16.72
C SER A 161 -49.76 3.08 -16.59
N PRO A 162 -49.74 4.24 -17.25
CA PRO A 162 -48.54 5.07 -17.29
C PRO A 162 -48.25 5.63 -15.88
N ALA A 163 -47.09 5.27 -15.33
CA ALA A 163 -46.67 5.63 -13.96
C ALA A 163 -45.98 7.01 -13.90
N ALA A 164 -45.74 7.61 -15.05
CA ALA A 164 -45.17 8.94 -15.24
C ALA A 164 -45.83 9.59 -16.46
N ASN A 165 -45.63 10.91 -16.61
CA ASN A 165 -46.23 11.71 -17.68
C ASN A 165 -45.95 11.14 -19.09
N LEU A 166 -44.82 10.46 -19.29
CA LEU A 166 -44.54 9.64 -20.46
C LEU A 166 -43.97 8.29 -19.99
N HIS A 167 -44.69 7.19 -20.20
CA HIS A 167 -44.27 5.82 -19.88
C HIS A 167 -44.22 5.00 -21.18
N VAL A 168 -43.01 4.67 -21.64
CA VAL A 168 -42.83 3.84 -22.84
C VAL A 168 -42.32 2.45 -22.43
N VAL A 169 -42.99 1.38 -22.88
CA VAL A 169 -42.59 -0.01 -22.62
C VAL A 169 -42.35 -0.70 -23.97
N GLY A 170 -41.09 -1.09 -24.26
CA GLY A 170 -40.64 -1.72 -25.52
C GLY A 170 -39.14 -1.56 -25.78
N ASP A 171 -38.60 -2.20 -26.83
CA ASP A 171 -37.15 -2.43 -27.08
C ASP A 171 -36.29 -1.17 -27.40
N GLY A 172 -36.84 0.04 -27.27
CA GLY A 172 -36.06 1.28 -27.28
C GLY A 172 -36.78 2.49 -27.85
N ILE A 173 -36.51 3.66 -27.25
CA ILE A 173 -36.91 4.97 -27.80
C ILE A 173 -35.79 5.41 -28.75
N ARG A 174 -36.03 5.39 -30.07
CA ARG A 174 -35.14 6.01 -31.05
C ARG A 174 -35.48 7.49 -31.17
N ALA A 175 -34.76 8.33 -30.44
CA ALA A 175 -34.84 9.78 -30.55
C ALA A 175 -33.49 10.34 -31.00
N SER A 176 -33.49 11.19 -32.02
CA SER A 176 -32.28 11.85 -32.52
C SER A 176 -31.76 12.93 -31.57
N ASN A 177 -32.64 13.53 -30.76
CA ASN A 177 -32.33 14.44 -29.67
C ASN A 177 -33.36 14.22 -28.55
N PHE A 178 -33.00 13.49 -27.50
CA PHE A 178 -33.85 13.32 -26.32
C PHE A 178 -33.40 14.30 -25.23
N SER A 179 -34.13 15.42 -25.06
CA SER A 179 -33.88 16.41 -24.02
C SER A 179 -34.94 16.32 -22.92
N LEU A 180 -34.52 16.07 -21.68
CA LEU A 180 -35.36 16.23 -20.49
C LEU A 180 -35.20 17.66 -19.99
N GLU A 181 -36.22 18.50 -20.17
CA GLU A 181 -36.24 19.85 -19.61
C GLU A 181 -36.61 19.80 -18.12
N SER A 182 -35.86 20.55 -17.31
CA SER A 182 -35.78 20.51 -15.84
C SER A 182 -37.11 20.33 -15.07
N ILE A 183 -37.16 19.33 -14.17
CA ILE A 183 -38.07 19.34 -13.02
C ILE A 183 -37.40 20.17 -11.91
N ASN A 184 -37.87 21.41 -11.71
CA ASN A 184 -37.42 22.27 -10.61
C ASN A 184 -38.09 21.84 -9.31
N ASP A 185 -37.62 20.77 -8.67
CA ASP A 185 -38.03 20.47 -7.29
C ASP A 185 -37.07 21.12 -6.30
N LEU A 186 -37.41 22.36 -5.91
CA LEU A 186 -36.81 23.07 -4.78
C LEU A 186 -37.44 22.58 -3.47
N THR A 187 -37.07 21.41 -2.97
CA THR A 187 -37.13 21.16 -1.52
C THR A 187 -35.91 20.36 -1.08
N ASN A 188 -35.28 20.82 -0.01
CA ASN A 188 -33.91 20.50 0.40
C ASN A 188 -33.69 19.08 0.98
N ASP A 189 -34.58 18.11 0.75
CA ASP A 189 -34.44 16.75 1.28
C ASP A 189 -34.75 15.69 0.21
N SER A 190 -33.71 15.39 -0.57
CA SER A 190 -33.59 14.36 -1.64
C SER A 190 -34.63 13.23 -1.66
N PRO A 191 -35.15 12.89 -2.85
CA PRO A 191 -34.80 11.58 -3.41
C PRO A 191 -34.52 11.69 -4.92
N TRP A 192 -33.24 11.82 -5.28
CA TRP A 192 -32.79 11.89 -6.67
C TRP A 192 -33.10 10.59 -7.42
N TYR A 193 -34.09 10.61 -8.32
CA TYR A 193 -34.14 9.72 -9.48
C TYR A 193 -33.52 10.46 -10.68
N GLY A 194 -32.59 9.80 -11.35
CA GLY A 194 -31.66 10.42 -12.30
C GLY A 194 -32.28 11.23 -13.45
N LEU A 195 -31.42 12.10 -14.00
CA LEU A 195 -31.58 13.02 -15.14
C LEU A 195 -32.52 14.23 -14.93
N GLY A 196 -31.93 15.25 -14.28
CA GLY A 196 -32.28 16.67 -14.27
C GLY A 196 -31.68 17.34 -13.02
N ARG A 197 -30.68 18.24 -13.06
CA ARG A 197 -30.41 19.39 -13.96
C ARG A 197 -29.17 19.18 -14.86
N SER A 198 -29.27 18.15 -15.69
CA SER A 198 -28.31 17.71 -16.71
C SER A 198 -28.50 18.47 -18.04
N ASN A 199 -27.44 18.70 -18.79
CA ASN A 199 -27.23 17.92 -20.03
C ASN A 199 -26.20 16.84 -19.61
N TYR A 200 -26.26 15.54 -19.93
CA TYR A 200 -26.47 14.92 -21.25
C TYR A 200 -27.24 13.58 -21.26
N ALA A 201 -27.80 13.32 -22.46
CA ALA A 201 -28.55 12.16 -22.96
C ALA A 201 -27.76 10.84 -23.02
N SER A 202 -28.47 9.70 -23.04
CA SER A 202 -27.95 8.46 -23.64
C SER A 202 -28.26 8.46 -25.13
N LEU A 203 -27.26 8.35 -26.01
CA LEU A 203 -27.48 8.22 -27.46
C LEU A 203 -26.54 7.19 -28.10
N SER A 204 -27.19 6.22 -28.76
CA SER A 204 -26.77 5.28 -29.81
C SER A 204 -25.38 4.62 -29.79
N SER A 205 -25.42 3.29 -29.87
CA SER A 205 -24.36 2.50 -30.49
C SER A 205 -24.27 2.82 -31.99
N ASP A 206 -23.20 3.47 -32.42
CA ASP A 206 -22.69 3.26 -33.78
C ASP A 206 -21.88 1.95 -33.77
N ASN A 207 -22.08 1.15 -34.81
CA ASN A 207 -21.76 -0.29 -34.93
C ASN A 207 -20.28 -0.72 -34.73
N ILE A 208 -19.38 0.05 -34.09
CA ILE A 208 -17.97 -0.35 -33.88
C ILE A 208 -17.39 -0.07 -32.47
N LYS A 209 -17.99 0.72 -31.56
CA LYS A 209 -17.47 0.85 -30.16
C LYS A 209 -18.58 1.07 -29.13
N THR A 210 -18.77 0.11 -28.23
CA THR A 210 -19.73 0.17 -27.11
C THR A 210 -19.23 1.07 -25.98
N SER A 211 -19.54 2.36 -26.00
CA SER A 211 -19.37 3.25 -24.85
C SER A 211 -20.63 4.06 -24.60
N VAL A 212 -21.16 4.01 -23.37
CA VAL A 212 -22.23 4.91 -22.91
C VAL A 212 -21.55 6.18 -22.38
N GLN A 213 -21.74 7.31 -23.07
CA GLN A 213 -21.19 8.60 -22.63
C GLN A 213 -22.19 9.31 -21.71
N LEU A 214 -21.91 9.32 -20.40
CA LEU A 214 -22.68 10.05 -19.40
C LEU A 214 -21.86 11.27 -18.97
N ALA A 215 -22.22 12.46 -19.44
CA ALA A 215 -21.61 13.72 -19.02
C ALA A 215 -22.54 14.45 -18.06
N GLY A 216 -22.06 14.69 -16.83
CA GLY A 216 -22.72 15.55 -15.84
C GLY A 216 -21.82 16.74 -15.52
N TYR A 217 -22.38 17.96 -15.53
CA TYR A 217 -21.62 19.21 -15.31
C TYR A 217 -20.93 19.30 -13.93
N TYR A 218 -21.49 18.62 -12.92
CA TYR A 218 -20.94 18.56 -11.56
C TYR A 218 -20.26 17.20 -11.25
N GLY A 219 -20.05 16.36 -12.26
CA GLY A 219 -19.57 14.98 -12.08
C GLY A 219 -20.62 13.92 -12.40
N LEU A 220 -20.26 12.65 -12.19
CA LEU A 220 -21.10 11.47 -12.41
C LEU A 220 -21.16 10.65 -11.11
N LEU A 221 -22.35 10.43 -10.57
CA LEU A 221 -22.53 9.78 -9.26
C LEU A 221 -23.41 8.54 -9.38
N PHE A 222 -22.87 7.40 -9.00
CA PHE A 222 -23.57 6.13 -8.82
C PHE A 222 -23.88 5.97 -7.33
N LYS A 223 -25.14 6.23 -6.93
CA LYS A 223 -25.61 5.99 -5.56
C LYS A 223 -26.29 4.63 -5.47
N THR A 224 -25.92 3.87 -4.45
CA THR A 224 -26.70 2.72 -3.96
C THR A 224 -27.19 3.06 -2.55
N ALA A 225 -28.10 2.26 -1.99
CA ALA A 225 -28.49 2.39 -0.58
C ALA A 225 -27.31 2.22 0.40
N ALA A 226 -26.22 1.56 -0.04
CA ALA A 226 -25.06 1.20 0.78
C ALA A 226 -23.82 2.11 0.55
N GLY A 227 -23.89 3.10 -0.35
CA GLY A 227 -22.76 4.00 -0.61
C GLY A 227 -22.77 4.62 -2.00
N SER A 228 -21.82 5.52 -2.25
CA SER A 228 -21.68 6.26 -3.51
C SER A 228 -20.32 6.07 -4.17
N LEU A 229 -20.30 5.77 -5.47
CA LEU A 229 -19.12 5.93 -6.34
C LEU A 229 -19.35 7.17 -7.21
N GLY A 230 -18.45 8.15 -7.18
CA GLY A 230 -18.63 9.40 -7.92
C GLY A 230 -17.36 9.90 -8.59
N ILE A 231 -17.44 10.30 -9.85
CA ILE A 231 -16.45 11.19 -10.50
C ILE A 231 -16.89 12.62 -10.20
N HIS A 232 -16.03 13.43 -9.60
CA HIS A 232 -16.33 14.79 -9.17
C HIS A 232 -15.89 15.83 -10.20
N GLN A 233 -16.34 17.09 -10.06
CA GLN A 233 -16.06 18.16 -11.02
C GLN A 233 -14.55 18.40 -11.26
N ASN A 234 -13.72 18.15 -10.25
CA ASN A 234 -12.26 18.25 -10.34
C ASN A 234 -11.59 17.03 -11.02
N GLY A 235 -12.38 16.05 -11.48
CA GLY A 235 -11.92 14.82 -12.12
C GLY A 235 -11.53 13.69 -11.16
N ASN A 236 -11.62 13.91 -9.85
CA ASN A 236 -11.30 12.90 -8.85
C ASN A 236 -12.45 11.90 -8.69
N VAL A 237 -12.12 10.64 -8.39
CA VAL A 237 -13.07 9.57 -8.14
C VAL A 237 -13.17 9.34 -6.63
N GLY A 238 -14.37 9.45 -6.07
CA GLY A 238 -14.66 9.11 -4.68
C GLY A 238 -15.47 7.83 -4.58
N ILE A 239 -15.07 6.89 -3.71
CA ILE A 239 -15.89 5.77 -3.27
C ILE A 239 -16.18 6.01 -1.80
N GLY A 240 -17.43 6.28 -1.44
CA GLY A 240 -17.83 6.71 -0.10
C GLY A 240 -17.44 8.16 0.27
N ALA A 241 -16.48 8.77 -0.45
CA ALA A 241 -16.08 10.16 -0.28
C ALA A 241 -16.95 11.14 -1.09
N THR A 242 -17.56 12.12 -0.43
CA THR A 242 -18.32 13.22 -1.07
C THR A 242 -17.44 14.38 -1.54
N ASN A 243 -16.20 14.46 -1.05
CA ASN A 243 -15.18 15.44 -1.47
C ASN A 243 -13.82 14.71 -1.57
N PRO A 244 -13.54 13.99 -2.67
CA PRO A 244 -12.30 13.22 -2.80
C PRO A 244 -11.07 14.14 -2.88
N GLY A 245 -10.14 13.98 -1.95
CA GLY A 245 -8.92 14.80 -1.86
C GLY A 245 -7.73 14.30 -2.69
N SER A 246 -7.89 13.15 -3.36
CA SER A 246 -6.92 12.52 -4.28
C SER A 246 -7.62 12.02 -5.55
N LYS A 247 -6.86 11.58 -6.56
CA LYS A 247 -7.42 11.11 -7.85
C LYS A 247 -8.40 9.96 -7.67
N LEU A 248 -8.10 9.04 -6.76
CA LEU A 248 -9.02 8.02 -6.26
C LEU A 248 -9.02 8.07 -4.73
N HIS A 249 -10.15 8.46 -4.13
CA HIS A 249 -10.35 8.46 -2.70
C HIS A 249 -11.42 7.43 -2.30
N ILE A 250 -10.99 6.35 -1.64
CA ILE A 250 -11.87 5.34 -1.04
C ILE A 250 -12.00 5.67 0.44
N SER A 251 -13.21 5.98 0.91
CA SER A 251 -13.47 6.39 2.29
C SER A 251 -14.65 5.62 2.88
N ASN A 252 -14.44 5.02 4.05
CA ASN A 252 -15.47 4.35 4.86
C ASN A 252 -15.74 5.11 6.19
N GLY A 253 -15.16 6.30 6.34
CA GLY A 253 -15.24 7.10 7.56
C GLY A 253 -14.11 8.11 7.59
N SER A 254 -14.27 9.17 8.38
CA SER A 254 -13.22 10.19 8.55
C SER A 254 -12.11 9.65 9.44
N SER A 255 -10.87 9.68 8.94
CA SER A 255 -9.64 9.39 9.68
C SER A 255 -9.25 10.51 10.68
N GLY A 256 -9.93 11.66 10.63
CA GLY A 256 -9.57 12.87 11.35
C GLY A 256 -8.41 13.67 10.73
N GLY A 257 -7.79 13.17 9.66
CA GLY A 257 -6.74 13.85 8.90
C GLY A 257 -7.22 14.50 7.60
N THR A 258 -6.30 15.11 6.85
CA THR A 258 -6.53 15.57 5.48
C THR A 258 -5.70 14.74 4.51
N THR A 259 -6.24 14.49 3.32
CA THR A 259 -5.53 13.79 2.24
C THR A 259 -4.30 14.58 1.80
N HIS A 260 -3.17 13.91 1.56
CA HIS A 260 -1.94 14.57 1.09
C HIS A 260 -1.97 14.85 -0.41
N GLY A 261 -1.51 16.01 -0.86
CA GLY A 261 -1.57 16.46 -2.26
C GLY A 261 -0.71 15.69 -3.28
N TYR A 262 0.18 14.81 -2.81
CA TYR A 262 0.95 13.88 -3.66
C TYR A 262 0.25 12.52 -3.86
N SER A 263 -0.90 12.29 -3.23
CA SER A 263 -1.57 10.98 -3.27
C SER A 263 -2.43 10.88 -4.53
N ASP A 264 -2.15 9.91 -5.40
CA ASP A 264 -3.08 9.51 -6.45
C ASP A 264 -4.19 8.59 -5.90
N LEU A 265 -3.86 7.72 -4.95
CA LEU A 265 -4.79 6.85 -4.23
C LEU A 265 -4.79 7.20 -2.74
N THR A 266 -5.96 7.46 -2.17
CA THR A 266 -6.17 7.54 -0.73
C THR A 266 -7.19 6.49 -0.32
N ILE A 267 -6.87 5.75 0.75
CA ILE A 267 -7.78 4.82 1.40
C ILE A 267 -7.93 5.29 2.84
N GLU A 268 -9.17 5.60 3.22
CA GLU A 268 -9.52 6.24 4.49
C GLU A 268 -10.61 5.42 5.19
N ASP A 269 -10.44 5.25 6.51
CA ASP A 269 -11.42 4.63 7.40
C ASP A 269 -11.32 5.34 8.77
N ASN A 270 -12.39 5.31 9.57
CA ASN A 270 -12.38 5.77 10.96
C ASN A 270 -12.02 4.65 11.97
N ASP A 271 -11.67 3.45 11.49
CA ASP A 271 -11.09 2.35 12.25
C ASP A 271 -9.73 1.90 11.67
N ASN A 272 -9.66 0.80 10.92
CA ASN A 272 -8.41 0.20 10.42
C ASN A 272 -8.41 0.04 8.88
N PRO A 273 -7.92 1.02 8.11
CA PRO A 273 -7.85 0.89 6.65
C PRO A 273 -6.83 -0.19 6.24
N MET A 274 -7.19 -1.06 5.29
CA MET A 274 -6.32 -2.14 4.79
C MET A 274 -6.41 -2.29 3.27
N ILE A 275 -5.26 -2.49 2.62
CA ILE A 275 -5.18 -3.04 1.26
C ILE A 275 -4.92 -4.55 1.36
N ASN A 276 -5.86 -5.37 0.90
CA ASN A 276 -5.68 -6.84 0.88
C ASN A 276 -5.10 -7.30 -0.45
N LEU A 277 -3.92 -7.93 -0.44
CA LEU A 277 -3.29 -8.54 -1.61
C LEU A 277 -3.34 -10.07 -1.47
N LEU A 278 -4.30 -10.72 -2.13
CA LEU A 278 -4.47 -12.17 -2.08
C LEU A 278 -3.62 -12.85 -3.16
N SER A 279 -2.78 -13.81 -2.74
CA SER A 279 -2.03 -14.68 -3.65
C SER A 279 -2.09 -16.14 -3.17
N PRO A 280 -1.87 -17.14 -4.06
CA PRO A 280 -1.80 -18.54 -3.64
C PRO A 280 -0.70 -18.79 -2.59
N ASN A 281 -0.89 -19.79 -1.74
CA ASN A 281 0.02 -20.13 -0.61
C ASN A 281 1.42 -20.64 -1.02
N ASN A 282 1.74 -20.67 -2.31
CA ASN A 282 3.04 -21.02 -2.86
C ASN A 282 3.58 -19.94 -3.81
N LYS A 283 2.99 -18.74 -3.80
CA LYS A 283 3.41 -17.58 -4.58
C LYS A 283 3.84 -16.45 -3.65
N THR A 284 4.14 -15.31 -4.26
CA THR A 284 4.62 -14.13 -3.57
C THR A 284 3.61 -13.01 -3.78
N GLY A 285 3.14 -12.40 -2.68
CA GLY A 285 2.43 -11.13 -2.73
C GLY A 285 3.45 -10.00 -2.89
N PHE A 286 3.18 -9.02 -3.75
CA PHE A 286 4.16 -7.98 -4.09
C PHE A 286 3.53 -6.59 -4.14
N TYR A 287 4.21 -5.62 -3.54
CA TYR A 287 3.97 -4.19 -3.71
C TYR A 287 5.23 -3.57 -4.32
N GLY A 288 5.12 -3.12 -5.58
CA GLY A 288 6.26 -2.77 -6.42
C GLY A 288 6.44 -1.29 -6.69
N PHE A 289 7.69 -0.92 -6.92
CA PHE A 289 8.12 0.35 -7.50
C PHE A 289 8.81 0.06 -8.84
N SER A 290 8.56 0.91 -9.83
CA SER A 290 9.06 0.81 -11.20
C SER A 290 9.38 2.20 -11.73
N ASP A 291 10.19 2.27 -12.78
CA ASP A 291 10.42 3.49 -13.56
C ASP A 291 10.28 3.22 -15.08
N THR A 292 10.69 4.17 -15.91
CA THR A 292 10.56 4.07 -17.37
C THR A 292 11.54 3.08 -18.01
N GLU A 293 12.62 2.73 -17.30
CA GLU A 293 13.68 1.83 -17.76
C GLU A 293 13.45 0.41 -17.22
N ASP A 294 12.89 0.29 -16.02
CA ASP A 294 12.63 -0.99 -15.36
C ASP A 294 11.26 -1.05 -14.67
N ASN A 295 10.44 -2.01 -15.09
CA ASN A 295 9.12 -2.25 -14.54
C ASN A 295 9.12 -3.07 -13.23
N TYR A 296 10.30 -3.40 -12.67
CA TYR A 296 10.44 -4.26 -11.49
C TYR A 296 11.64 -3.94 -10.56
N VAL A 297 12.05 -2.67 -10.49
CA VAL A 297 13.30 -2.27 -9.81
C VAL A 297 13.30 -2.42 -8.28
N GLY A 298 12.15 -2.30 -7.60
CA GLY A 298 12.12 -2.32 -6.13
C GLY A 298 10.75 -2.63 -5.55
N GLY A 299 10.69 -2.88 -4.23
CA GLY A 299 9.41 -3.12 -3.58
C GLY A 299 9.47 -3.93 -2.29
N MET A 300 8.29 -4.33 -1.83
CA MET A 300 8.06 -5.19 -0.67
C MET A 300 7.39 -6.48 -1.14
N GLN A 301 7.85 -7.62 -0.62
CA GLN A 301 7.31 -8.92 -0.97
C GLN A 301 7.02 -9.76 0.27
N TYR A 302 5.90 -10.50 0.23
CA TYR A 302 5.64 -11.58 1.16
C TYR A 302 5.71 -12.92 0.43
N VAL A 303 6.72 -13.73 0.74
CA VAL A 303 6.98 -15.02 0.10
C VAL A 303 6.34 -16.13 0.92
N HIS A 304 5.24 -16.71 0.42
CA HIS A 304 4.51 -17.73 1.18
C HIS A 304 5.28 -19.05 1.35
N ALA A 305 6.17 -19.40 0.42
CA ALA A 305 6.95 -20.64 0.50
C ALA A 305 7.88 -20.69 1.72
N THR A 306 8.38 -19.53 2.16
CA THR A 306 9.31 -19.38 3.28
C THR A 306 8.72 -18.60 4.45
N ASN A 307 7.46 -18.13 4.32
CA ASN A 307 6.79 -17.20 5.24
C ASN A 307 7.68 -16.00 5.61
N SER A 308 8.33 -15.39 4.61
CA SER A 308 9.25 -14.27 4.82
C SER A 308 8.76 -12.98 4.17
N MET A 309 9.07 -11.84 4.81
CA MET A 309 8.93 -10.50 4.25
C MET A 309 10.27 -10.04 3.68
N ILE A 310 10.30 -9.53 2.45
CA ILE A 310 11.52 -9.06 1.78
C ILE A 310 11.33 -7.61 1.33
N PHE A 311 12.33 -6.79 1.61
CA PHE A 311 12.50 -5.45 1.06
C PHE A 311 13.63 -5.49 0.04
N ARG A 312 13.39 -4.92 -1.15
CA ARG A 312 14.35 -4.89 -2.25
C ARG A 312 14.41 -3.52 -2.94
N VAL A 313 15.59 -3.17 -3.45
CA VAL A 313 15.84 -2.02 -4.32
C VAL A 313 16.78 -2.41 -5.46
N ASN A 314 16.82 -1.63 -6.53
CA ASN A 314 17.79 -1.77 -7.62
C ASN A 314 17.93 -3.21 -8.16
N ASP A 315 16.81 -3.88 -8.40
CA ASP A 315 16.75 -5.27 -8.86
C ASP A 315 17.40 -6.33 -7.95
N HIS A 316 17.76 -5.96 -6.73
CA HIS A 316 18.30 -6.90 -5.78
C HIS A 316 17.26 -7.97 -5.40
N LEU A 317 17.74 -9.18 -5.11
CA LEU A 317 16.89 -10.27 -4.67
C LEU A 317 16.35 -10.03 -3.25
N ASN A 318 17.19 -9.43 -2.39
CA ASN A 318 16.90 -9.15 -0.99
C ASN A 318 17.94 -8.14 -0.45
N ASP A 319 17.47 -7.01 0.07
CA ASP A 319 18.32 -6.09 0.84
C ASP A 319 18.05 -6.27 2.33
N MET A 320 16.79 -6.47 2.70
CA MET A 320 16.37 -6.83 4.05
C MET A 320 15.32 -7.94 4.01
N THR A 321 15.50 -8.96 4.83
CA THR A 321 14.57 -10.08 4.99
C THR A 321 14.13 -10.19 6.45
N ILE A 322 12.84 -10.40 6.69
CA ILE A 322 12.32 -10.88 7.96
C ILE A 322 11.82 -12.30 7.73
N ASP A 323 12.44 -13.29 8.36
CA ASP A 323 12.10 -14.69 8.16
C ASP A 323 10.87 -15.14 8.99
N GLN A 324 10.46 -16.39 8.81
CA GLN A 324 9.36 -17.00 9.57
C GLN A 324 9.55 -17.06 11.09
N SER A 325 10.80 -16.92 11.56
CA SER A 325 11.16 -16.90 13.00
C SER A 325 11.21 -15.47 13.56
N GLY A 326 10.94 -14.46 12.73
CA GLY A 326 11.06 -13.05 13.06
C GLY A 326 12.51 -12.58 13.22
N ASN A 327 13.45 -13.23 12.55
CA ASN A 327 14.84 -12.80 12.47
C ASN A 327 15.02 -11.84 11.30
N VAL A 328 15.81 -10.78 11.48
CA VAL A 328 16.10 -9.78 10.46
C VAL A 328 17.46 -10.05 9.83
N GLY A 329 17.47 -10.33 8.52
CA GLY A 329 18.66 -10.37 7.69
C GLY A 329 18.81 -9.06 6.92
N ILE A 330 20.00 -8.47 6.90
CA ILE A 330 20.39 -7.40 5.97
C ILE A 330 21.49 -7.98 5.08
N GLY A 331 21.26 -8.01 3.77
CA GLY A 331 22.14 -8.70 2.80
C GLY A 331 22.04 -10.22 2.80
N THR A 332 21.06 -10.82 3.50
CA THR A 332 20.85 -12.28 3.55
C THR A 332 19.37 -12.64 3.66
N VAL A 333 19.00 -13.79 3.07
CA VAL A 333 17.62 -14.34 3.14
C VAL A 333 17.42 -15.36 4.25
N ASN A 334 18.50 -15.88 4.84
CA ASN A 334 18.44 -16.95 5.84
C ASN A 334 19.16 -16.52 7.13
N PRO A 335 18.66 -15.49 7.85
CA PRO A 335 19.31 -15.02 9.07
C PRO A 335 19.31 -16.11 10.17
N SER A 336 20.49 -16.43 10.70
CA SER A 336 20.68 -17.43 11.76
C SER A 336 20.56 -16.86 13.19
N ALA A 337 20.30 -15.56 13.32
CA ALA A 337 20.16 -14.84 14.58
C ALA A 337 19.12 -13.72 14.44
N LYS A 338 18.69 -13.11 15.58
CA LYS A 338 17.65 -12.07 15.58
C LYS A 338 17.95 -10.88 14.67
N LEU A 339 19.23 -10.53 14.55
CA LEU A 339 19.74 -9.59 13.56
C LEU A 339 21.03 -10.18 12.99
N GLN A 340 21.06 -10.40 11.69
CA GLN A 340 22.26 -10.75 10.93
C GLN A 340 22.45 -9.70 9.84
N VAL A 341 23.62 -9.08 9.82
CA VAL A 341 24.01 -8.18 8.74
C VAL A 341 25.19 -8.84 8.03
N GLU A 342 25.01 -9.20 6.77
CA GLU A 342 26.10 -9.66 5.92
C GLU A 342 26.73 -8.44 5.23
N GLY A 343 28.03 -8.23 5.47
CA GLY A 343 28.78 -7.08 4.97
C GLY A 343 29.12 -6.03 6.04
N GLN A 344 29.75 -4.95 5.60
CA GLN A 344 30.23 -3.86 6.46
C GLN A 344 29.07 -3.12 7.14
N THR A 345 29.14 -2.98 8.47
CA THR A 345 28.15 -2.23 9.25
C THR A 345 28.76 -1.00 9.91
N LYS A 346 28.15 0.17 9.69
CA LYS A 346 28.47 1.43 10.38
C LYS A 346 27.32 1.80 11.32
N VAL A 347 27.57 1.83 12.62
CA VAL A 347 26.57 2.21 13.64
C VAL A 347 26.76 3.68 14.04
N GLY A 348 25.71 4.48 13.83
CA GLY A 348 25.65 5.91 14.14
C GLY A 348 26.01 6.82 12.95
N LYS A 349 25.54 8.08 12.98
CA LYS A 349 25.65 9.08 11.89
C LYS A 349 27.08 9.31 11.35
N TRP A 350 28.10 8.96 12.14
CA TRP A 350 29.52 9.11 11.81
C TRP A 350 30.35 7.81 11.91
N GLY A 351 29.72 6.63 12.02
CA GLY A 351 30.44 5.36 12.19
C GLY A 351 31.17 5.27 13.55
N ILE A 352 30.42 5.44 14.64
CA ILE A 352 30.97 5.36 16.00
C ILE A 352 31.49 3.95 16.28
N LEU A 353 30.76 2.94 15.80
CA LEU A 353 31.18 1.55 15.79
C LEU A 353 31.12 1.04 14.35
N THR A 354 32.26 0.58 13.85
CA THR A 354 32.35 -0.12 12.58
C THR A 354 32.62 -1.59 12.86
N LEU A 355 31.76 -2.46 12.35
CA LEU A 355 31.92 -3.91 12.36
C LEU A 355 32.18 -4.35 10.92
N ASP A 356 33.32 -5.00 10.70
CA ASP A 356 33.72 -5.43 9.36
C ASP A 356 34.34 -6.84 9.39
N TRP A 357 34.12 -7.57 8.31
CA TRP A 357 34.67 -8.89 8.00
C TRP A 357 35.08 -8.92 6.53
N THR A 358 36.37 -8.75 6.25
CA THR A 358 36.89 -8.76 4.88
C THR A 358 37.72 -10.02 4.60
N ASN A 359 37.62 -10.51 3.37
CA ASN A 359 38.54 -11.51 2.80
C ASN A 359 39.70 -10.75 2.13
N GLU A 360 40.85 -10.69 2.79
CA GLU A 360 42.00 -9.90 2.38
C GLU A 360 43.03 -10.75 1.61
N PRO A 361 43.31 -10.46 0.33
CA PRO A 361 44.45 -10.99 -0.37
C PRO A 361 45.73 -10.27 0.08
N ASN A 362 46.72 -11.04 0.56
CA ASN A 362 48.14 -10.67 0.49
C ASN A 362 48.62 -9.50 1.38
N TRP A 363 48.28 -9.51 2.68
CA TRP A 363 48.87 -8.57 3.65
C TRP A 363 50.28 -8.99 4.11
N GLY A 364 51.29 -8.86 3.23
CA GLY A 364 52.69 -9.16 3.54
C GLY A 364 53.03 -10.66 3.67
N GLY A 365 52.18 -11.55 3.13
CA GLY A 365 52.42 -12.99 3.10
C GLY A 365 51.39 -13.71 2.22
N SER A 366 51.78 -14.88 1.69
CA SER A 366 51.19 -15.57 0.52
C SER A 366 49.82 -16.25 0.70
N SER A 367 49.01 -15.91 1.71
CA SER A 367 47.74 -16.59 1.99
C SER A 367 46.58 -15.62 2.24
N ASN A 368 45.39 -15.97 1.72
CA ASN A 368 44.11 -15.26 1.92
C ASN A 368 43.78 -15.16 3.42
N LYS A 369 43.28 -14.01 3.88
CA LYS A 369 43.09 -13.73 5.31
C LYS A 369 41.65 -13.32 5.62
N TRP A 370 41.11 -13.83 6.72
CA TRP A 370 39.88 -13.33 7.34
C TRP A 370 40.24 -12.53 8.59
N ALA A 371 39.79 -11.29 8.68
CA ALA A 371 39.99 -10.42 9.83
C ALA A 371 38.66 -9.84 10.30
N GLY A 372 38.39 -9.92 11.60
CA GLY A 372 37.24 -9.30 12.24
C GLY A 372 37.67 -7.97 12.88
N TYR A 373 36.91 -6.92 12.61
CA TYR A 373 37.27 -5.55 12.96
C TYR A 373 36.20 -4.90 13.84
N ILE A 374 36.62 -4.40 15.01
CA ILE A 374 35.82 -3.54 15.88
C ILE A 374 36.52 -2.19 15.95
N GLY A 375 35.98 -1.23 15.20
CA GLY A 375 36.51 0.11 15.11
C GLY A 375 35.70 1.13 15.89
N PHE A 376 36.34 1.90 16.78
CA PHE A 376 35.71 3.06 17.42
C PHE A 376 36.09 4.35 16.70
N ASN A 377 35.14 4.95 15.97
CA ASN A 377 35.38 6.16 15.16
C ASN A 377 36.52 5.98 14.14
N SER A 378 36.52 4.80 13.50
CA SER A 378 37.52 4.31 12.56
C SER A 378 36.86 3.56 11.40
N SER A 379 37.32 3.80 10.18
CA SER A 379 36.79 3.15 8.96
C SER A 379 37.94 2.60 8.13
N ARG A 380 37.88 1.32 7.75
CA ARG A 380 38.80 0.75 6.76
C ARG A 380 38.40 1.24 5.36
N ASN A 381 39.38 1.38 4.46
CA ASN A 381 39.12 1.63 3.04
C ASN A 381 39.45 0.35 2.27
N ASP A 382 38.50 -0.20 1.53
CA ASP A 382 38.64 -1.49 0.83
C ASP A 382 39.69 -1.44 -0.29
N GLU A 383 40.05 -0.24 -0.76
CA GLU A 383 41.01 -0.03 -1.85
C GLU A 383 42.46 0.21 -1.37
N ASP A 384 42.70 0.29 -0.06
CA ASP A 384 44.04 0.50 0.49
C ASP A 384 44.33 -0.53 1.61
N PRO A 385 45.25 -1.49 1.41
CA PRO A 385 45.63 -2.49 2.41
C PRO A 385 46.34 -1.89 3.66
N LYS A 386 46.39 -0.56 3.77
CA LYS A 386 46.93 0.17 4.91
C LYS A 386 45.77 0.62 5.81
N ASP A 387 45.90 0.32 7.10
CA ASP A 387 44.92 0.65 8.14
C ASP A 387 44.81 2.17 8.38
N HIS A 388 44.11 2.87 7.48
CA HIS A 388 44.01 4.32 7.47
C HIS A 388 42.72 4.86 8.12
N TYR A 389 42.77 6.10 8.64
CA TYR A 389 41.65 6.81 9.25
C TYR A 389 41.27 8.08 8.48
N LYS A 390 39.97 8.30 8.25
CA LYS A 390 39.42 9.62 7.86
C LYS A 390 38.85 10.38 9.07
N GLY A 391 39.28 11.63 9.27
CA GLY A 391 38.63 12.58 10.19
C GLY A 391 39.59 13.48 11.00
N THR A 392 39.22 14.75 11.14
CA THR A 392 40.02 15.86 11.71
C THR A 392 39.92 16.03 13.23
N ASN A 393 39.16 15.19 13.95
CA ASN A 393 38.91 15.42 15.38
C ASN A 393 40.13 15.03 16.23
N LYS A 394 40.85 16.07 16.69
CA LYS A 394 42.07 16.03 17.51
C LYS A 394 41.86 15.49 18.94
N TYR A 395 40.62 15.36 19.42
CA TYR A 395 40.30 15.20 20.85
C TYR A 395 39.75 13.84 21.27
N THR A 396 39.62 12.87 20.37
CA THR A 396 39.21 11.51 20.75
C THR A 396 40.37 10.53 20.55
N SER A 397 40.72 9.83 21.61
CA SER A 397 41.62 8.68 21.58
C SER A 397 40.94 7.57 20.77
N LYS A 398 41.42 7.32 19.55
CA LYS A 398 40.83 6.34 18.62
C LYS A 398 41.58 5.02 18.72
N GLY A 399 40.87 3.93 18.99
CA GLY A 399 41.42 2.58 19.11
C GLY A 399 40.73 1.62 18.15
N VAL A 400 41.50 0.69 17.61
CA VAL A 400 41.01 -0.46 16.84
C VAL A 400 41.39 -1.73 17.56
N PHE A 401 40.40 -2.61 17.70
CA PHE A 401 40.59 -3.97 18.12
C PHE A 401 40.40 -4.86 16.91
N GLU A 402 41.44 -5.63 16.62
CA GLU A 402 41.47 -6.49 15.45
C GLU A 402 41.75 -7.94 15.88
N GLY A 403 40.92 -8.86 15.41
CA GLY A 403 41.16 -10.29 15.52
C GLY A 403 41.45 -10.90 14.15
N SER A 404 42.47 -11.75 14.07
CA SER A 404 42.85 -12.48 12.86
C SER A 404 43.33 -13.89 13.19
N ASN A 405 43.65 -14.68 12.16
CA ASN A 405 44.30 -15.99 12.33
C ASN A 405 45.67 -15.92 13.03
N TYR A 406 46.27 -14.73 13.15
CA TYR A 406 47.53 -14.49 13.85
C TYR A 406 47.34 -13.97 15.29
N GLY A 407 46.10 -13.97 15.78
CA GLY A 407 45.73 -13.55 17.12
C GLY A 407 45.04 -12.19 17.16
N PHE A 408 45.20 -11.48 18.27
CA PHE A 408 44.49 -10.26 18.62
C PHE A 408 45.46 -9.08 18.74
N ARG A 409 45.04 -7.91 18.27
CA ARG A 409 45.86 -6.68 18.30
C ARG A 409 45.07 -5.48 18.78
N TRP A 410 45.76 -4.63 19.52
CA TRP A 410 45.31 -3.29 19.86
C TRP A 410 46.16 -2.27 19.12
N LEU A 411 45.50 -1.59 18.19
CA LEU A 411 46.07 -0.53 17.38
C LEU A 411 45.61 0.83 17.90
N TYR A 412 46.51 1.80 17.93
CA TYR A 412 46.24 3.15 18.40
C TYR A 412 46.74 4.19 17.41
N ARG A 413 46.01 5.31 17.31
CA ARG A 413 46.40 6.43 16.44
C ARG A 413 47.65 7.12 16.97
N ASN A 414 48.70 7.16 16.17
CA ASN A 414 49.79 8.10 16.39
C ASN A 414 49.42 9.47 15.80
N HIS A 415 49.20 10.48 16.65
CA HIS A 415 48.79 11.82 16.20
C HIS A 415 49.82 12.47 15.25
N ASN A 416 51.08 12.08 15.34
CA ASN A 416 52.18 12.74 14.65
C ASN A 416 52.61 12.04 13.36
N ASN A 417 52.04 10.86 13.06
CA ASN A 417 52.43 10.07 11.89
C ASN A 417 51.37 10.21 10.79
N TYR A 418 51.65 11.09 9.82
CA TYR A 418 50.82 11.30 8.64
C TYR A 418 51.40 10.53 7.45
N ASP A 419 50.56 9.81 6.70
CA ASP A 419 50.86 9.35 5.33
C ASP A 419 50.86 10.56 4.36
N SER A 420 51.41 10.37 3.16
CA SER A 420 51.26 11.24 1.97
C SER A 420 49.85 11.81 1.74
N ASP A 421 48.79 11.11 2.15
CA ASP A 421 47.39 11.56 2.03
C ASP A 421 46.84 12.29 3.27
N ALA A 422 47.71 12.69 4.20
CA ALA A 422 47.35 13.25 5.51
C ALA A 422 46.51 12.29 6.39
N GLN A 423 46.54 11.00 6.08
CA GLN A 423 45.88 9.94 6.85
C GLN A 423 46.78 9.53 8.03
N HIS A 424 46.19 9.31 9.20
CA HIS A 424 46.97 8.88 10.37
C HIS A 424 47.25 7.39 10.30
N GLN A 425 48.53 7.00 10.40
CA GLN A 425 48.93 5.60 10.51
C GLN A 425 48.65 5.06 11.92
N LEU A 426 48.12 3.83 11.99
CA LEU A 426 48.03 3.08 13.22
C LEU A 426 49.39 2.59 13.68
N THR A 427 49.59 2.61 14.99
CA THR A 427 50.72 1.95 15.64
C THR A 427 50.18 0.84 16.53
N GLU A 428 50.79 -0.33 16.44
CA GLU A 428 50.46 -1.47 17.29
C GLU A 428 51.09 -1.29 18.67
N TYR A 429 50.26 -1.29 19.71
CA TYR A 429 50.72 -1.11 21.10
C TYR A 429 50.76 -2.45 21.85
N MET A 430 49.84 -3.35 21.51
CA MET A 430 49.73 -4.67 22.13
C MET A 430 49.29 -5.70 21.10
N ARG A 431 49.88 -6.90 21.18
CA ARG A 431 49.47 -8.07 20.40
C ARG A 431 49.45 -9.30 21.30
N LEU A 432 48.38 -10.08 21.21
CA LEU A 432 48.36 -11.47 21.61
C LEU A 432 48.44 -12.32 20.34
N THR A 433 49.52 -13.06 20.14
CA THR A 433 49.67 -13.95 18.98
C THR A 433 48.73 -15.16 19.10
N ASN A 434 48.50 -15.86 17.98
CA ASN A 434 47.80 -17.14 17.97
C ASN A 434 48.53 -18.24 18.77
N ASP A 435 49.84 -18.11 18.97
CA ASP A 435 50.64 -18.98 19.87
C ASP A 435 50.49 -18.61 21.37
N GLY A 436 49.68 -17.58 21.67
CA GLY A 436 49.39 -17.12 23.02
C GLY A 436 50.49 -16.27 23.65
N ASN A 437 51.39 -15.67 22.85
CA ASN A 437 52.41 -14.75 23.33
C ASN A 437 51.88 -13.30 23.32
N LEU A 438 51.97 -12.62 24.46
CA LEU A 438 51.58 -11.23 24.64
C LEU A 438 52.80 -10.30 24.44
N GLY A 439 52.79 -9.51 23.38
CA GLY A 439 53.73 -8.42 23.13
C GLY A 439 53.15 -7.08 23.55
N ILE A 440 53.92 -6.28 24.30
CA ILE A 440 53.62 -4.89 24.60
C ILE A 440 54.78 -4.02 24.07
N GLY A 441 54.46 -3.10 23.16
CA GLY A 441 55.46 -2.26 22.47
C GLY A 441 56.33 -3.02 21.46
N THR A 442 55.99 -4.28 21.14
CA THR A 442 56.65 -5.11 20.13
C THR A 442 55.64 -5.87 19.31
N THR A 443 55.91 -6.02 18.01
CA THR A 443 55.10 -6.81 17.08
C THR A 443 55.57 -8.26 16.97
N ASN A 444 56.72 -8.60 17.58
CA ASN A 444 57.33 -9.93 17.52
C ASN A 444 57.67 -10.41 18.94
N PRO A 445 56.67 -10.80 19.75
CA PRO A 445 56.91 -11.36 21.07
C PRO A 445 57.53 -12.76 20.96
N ASP A 446 58.70 -12.93 21.57
CA ASP A 446 59.51 -14.14 21.61
C ASP A 446 59.24 -15.01 22.86
N ALA A 447 58.48 -14.50 23.82
CA ALA A 447 58.06 -15.20 25.04
C ALA A 447 56.56 -14.98 25.32
N LYS A 448 56.03 -15.69 26.32
CA LYS A 448 54.62 -15.54 26.72
C LYS A 448 54.25 -14.11 27.08
N LEU A 449 55.19 -13.36 27.64
CA LEU A 449 55.11 -11.92 27.82
C LEU A 449 56.43 -11.28 27.38
N THR A 450 56.41 -10.51 26.30
CA THR A 450 57.55 -9.69 25.85
C THR A 450 57.16 -8.23 25.96
N VAL A 451 57.90 -7.45 26.76
CA VAL A 451 57.68 -6.01 26.94
C VAL A 451 58.90 -5.26 26.43
N LYS A 452 58.72 -4.46 25.37
CA LYS A 452 59.76 -3.54 24.89
C LYS A 452 59.67 -2.21 25.62
N GLY A 453 60.12 -2.20 26.87
CA GLY A 453 60.05 -1.04 27.77
C GLY A 453 60.16 -1.43 29.24
N ASN A 454 59.79 -0.52 30.14
CA ASN A 454 59.88 -0.75 31.58
C ASN A 454 58.61 -1.43 32.11
N ILE A 455 58.80 -2.39 33.02
CA ILE A 455 57.72 -2.98 33.81
C ILE A 455 57.79 -2.38 35.22
N HIS A 456 56.74 -1.65 35.63
CA HIS A 456 56.59 -1.18 37.01
C HIS A 456 55.67 -2.15 37.74
N THR A 457 56.22 -2.92 38.67
CA THR A 457 55.49 -3.91 39.47
C THR A 457 55.87 -3.78 40.94
N GLN A 458 54.99 -4.21 41.84
CA GLN A 458 55.27 -4.25 43.28
C GLN A 458 56.10 -5.47 43.67
N GLU A 459 55.89 -6.61 43.00
CA GLU A 459 56.58 -7.87 43.28
C GLU A 459 56.66 -8.74 42.02
N VAL A 460 57.69 -9.57 41.94
CA VAL A 460 57.83 -10.65 40.95
C VAL A 460 58.17 -11.94 41.70
N LYS A 461 57.25 -12.90 41.69
CA LYS A 461 57.53 -14.26 42.15
C LYS A 461 58.05 -15.09 40.99
N VAL A 462 59.23 -15.68 41.16
CA VAL A 462 59.87 -16.54 40.16
C VAL A 462 59.88 -17.98 40.68
N ASP A 463 59.14 -18.87 40.02
CA ASP A 463 59.10 -20.27 40.44
C ASP A 463 60.40 -21.00 40.11
N LEU A 464 60.91 -21.74 41.09
CA LEU A 464 62.21 -22.40 40.96
C LEU A 464 62.17 -23.74 40.24
N ASN A 465 61.00 -24.30 39.91
CA ASN A 465 60.82 -25.66 39.39
C ASN A 465 62.03 -26.24 38.63
N GLY A 466 62.74 -27.21 39.25
CA GLY A 466 63.94 -27.87 38.72
C GLY A 466 65.29 -27.20 39.04
N ALA A 467 65.31 -25.94 39.48
CA ALA A 467 66.53 -25.28 39.95
C ALA A 467 66.81 -25.62 41.42
N VAL A 468 68.07 -25.92 41.71
CA VAL A 468 68.54 -26.23 43.06
C VAL A 468 69.03 -24.94 43.70
N ALA A 469 68.55 -24.63 44.90
CA ALA A 469 69.11 -23.52 45.69
C ALA A 469 70.59 -23.83 45.99
N PRO A 470 71.47 -22.81 46.01
CA PRO A 470 72.90 -23.01 46.08
C PRO A 470 73.44 -23.53 47.42
N ASP A 471 72.57 -23.89 48.37
CA ASP A 471 72.91 -24.55 49.64
C ASP A 471 73.87 -25.74 49.51
N TYR A 472 73.99 -26.33 48.31
CA TYR A 472 74.98 -27.35 47.99
C TYR A 472 76.43 -26.89 48.21
N VAL A 473 76.71 -25.58 48.23
CA VAL A 473 78.01 -24.99 48.55
C VAL A 473 78.49 -25.39 49.94
N PHE A 474 77.56 -25.73 50.85
CA PHE A 474 77.86 -26.17 52.21
C PHE A 474 78.08 -27.68 52.37
N LEU A 475 77.96 -28.48 51.30
CA LEU A 475 78.19 -29.92 51.37
C LEU A 475 79.69 -30.24 51.50
N GLU A 476 80.03 -31.32 52.18
CA GLU A 476 81.43 -31.71 52.44
C GLU A 476 82.22 -32.02 51.15
N ASP A 477 81.52 -32.46 50.10
CA ASP A 477 82.10 -32.79 48.79
C ASP A 477 82.09 -31.61 47.81
N TYR A 478 81.63 -30.42 48.24
CA TYR A 478 81.69 -29.22 47.42
C TYR A 478 83.14 -28.76 47.25
N ASN A 479 83.60 -28.76 46.00
CA ASN A 479 84.96 -28.34 45.65
C ASN A 479 85.07 -26.80 45.62
N LEU A 480 85.13 -26.18 46.80
CA LEU A 480 85.37 -24.75 46.94
C LEU A 480 86.76 -24.40 46.40
N LYS A 481 86.81 -23.57 45.34
CA LYS A 481 88.07 -23.04 44.81
C LYS A 481 88.84 -22.31 45.92
N SER A 482 90.15 -22.36 45.94
CA SER A 482 90.92 -21.50 46.85
C SER A 482 90.81 -20.03 46.43
N ILE A 483 91.02 -19.11 47.37
CA ILE A 483 90.96 -17.67 47.07
C ILE A 483 91.97 -17.25 45.99
N ASN A 484 93.12 -17.91 45.92
CA ASN A 484 94.14 -17.67 44.89
C ASN A 484 93.70 -18.16 43.50
N GLU A 485 92.97 -19.27 43.43
CA GLU A 485 92.39 -19.75 42.17
C GLU A 485 91.26 -18.83 41.68
N VAL A 486 90.47 -18.28 42.61
CA VAL A 486 89.46 -17.27 42.28
C VAL A 486 90.12 -15.97 41.79
N GLU A 487 91.17 -15.50 42.46
CA GLU A 487 91.95 -14.32 42.03
C GLU A 487 92.54 -14.53 40.62
N ALA A 488 93.16 -15.68 40.37
CA ALA A 488 93.69 -16.03 39.06
C ALA A 488 92.59 -16.02 37.99
N TYR A 489 91.40 -16.57 38.29
CA TYR A 489 90.26 -16.56 37.38
C TYR A 489 89.78 -15.13 37.07
N ILE A 490 89.66 -14.28 38.09
CA ILE A 490 89.25 -12.87 37.89
C ILE A 490 90.29 -12.13 37.04
N ASN A 491 91.58 -12.35 37.25
CA ASN A 491 92.64 -11.71 36.47
C ASN A 491 92.62 -12.16 35.00
N ASP A 492 92.22 -13.40 34.72
CA ASP A 492 92.15 -13.96 33.36
C ASP A 492 90.83 -13.61 32.65
N GLN A 493 89.69 -13.72 33.35
CA GLN A 493 88.35 -13.61 32.76
C GLN A 493 87.67 -12.26 33.01
N GLY A 494 88.11 -11.49 34.01
CA GLY A 494 87.55 -10.18 34.35
C GLY A 494 86.21 -10.20 35.10
N HIS A 495 85.75 -11.37 35.54
CA HIS A 495 84.51 -11.56 36.30
C HIS A 495 84.62 -12.78 37.24
N LEU A 496 83.64 -12.93 38.13
CA LEU A 496 83.58 -14.07 39.04
C LEU A 496 83.21 -15.37 38.31
N PRO A 497 83.70 -16.54 38.79
CA PRO A 497 83.23 -17.84 38.29
C PRO A 497 81.71 -17.95 38.35
N ASN A 498 81.10 -18.55 37.32
CA ASN A 498 79.66 -18.76 37.15
C ASN A 498 78.80 -17.48 37.01
N ILE A 499 79.40 -16.29 37.09
CA ILE A 499 78.73 -15.03 36.76
C ILE A 499 79.06 -14.69 35.30
N PRO A 500 78.06 -14.42 34.44
CA PRO A 500 78.34 -14.07 33.05
C PRO A 500 79.12 -12.75 32.96
N SER A 501 79.90 -12.61 31.89
CA SER A 501 80.64 -11.38 31.62
C SER A 501 79.71 -10.22 31.24
N ALA A 502 80.19 -8.97 31.36
CA ALA A 502 79.40 -7.80 30.96
C ALA A 502 79.00 -7.83 29.48
N ALA A 503 79.87 -8.33 28.60
CA ALA A 503 79.58 -8.47 27.17
C ALA A 503 78.46 -9.50 26.90
N GLU A 504 78.47 -10.63 27.62
CA GLU A 504 77.40 -11.63 27.52
C GLU A 504 76.06 -11.09 28.03
N MET A 505 76.07 -10.31 29.12
CA MET A 505 74.87 -9.67 29.66
C MET A 505 74.29 -8.60 28.71
N GLU A 506 75.14 -7.83 28.03
CA GLU A 506 74.68 -6.81 27.06
C GLU A 506 74.07 -7.45 25.82
N GLN A 507 74.64 -8.57 25.35
CA GLN A 507 74.14 -9.28 24.17
C GLN A 507 72.86 -10.07 24.43
N ASN A 508 72.78 -10.79 25.55
CA ASN A 508 71.72 -11.77 25.80
C ASN A 508 70.71 -11.31 26.86
N GLY A 509 70.97 -10.19 27.55
CA GLY A 509 70.21 -9.78 28.72
C GLY A 509 70.56 -10.60 29.96
N ILE A 510 69.74 -10.46 31.01
CA ILE A 510 69.93 -11.16 32.29
C ILE A 510 68.67 -11.94 32.61
N GLU A 511 68.82 -13.25 32.81
CA GLU A 511 67.76 -14.08 33.37
C GLU A 511 67.69 -13.87 34.89
N LEU A 512 66.63 -13.18 35.34
CA LEU A 512 66.47 -12.78 36.75
C LEU A 512 66.59 -13.98 37.73
N LYS A 513 66.03 -15.13 37.35
CA LYS A 513 66.11 -16.37 38.14
C LYS A 513 67.57 -16.82 38.33
N GLN A 514 68.26 -17.03 37.21
CA GLN A 514 69.60 -17.60 37.21
C GLN A 514 70.59 -16.64 37.87
N MET A 515 70.48 -15.34 37.60
CA MET A 515 71.35 -14.34 38.20
C MET A 515 71.19 -14.28 39.72
N ASN A 516 69.96 -14.31 40.24
CA ASN A 516 69.74 -14.33 41.69
C ASN A 516 70.29 -15.61 42.35
N LEU A 517 70.20 -16.77 41.68
CA LEU A 517 70.78 -18.02 42.18
C LEU A 517 72.32 -17.98 42.16
N ASN A 518 72.94 -17.48 41.08
CA ASN A 518 74.39 -17.36 41.00
C ASN A 518 74.92 -16.36 42.03
N LEU A 519 74.22 -15.24 42.25
CA LEU A 519 74.58 -14.28 43.29
C LEU A 519 74.49 -14.90 44.68
N LEU A 520 73.45 -15.70 44.96
CA LEU A 520 73.31 -16.41 46.23
C LEU A 520 74.46 -17.44 46.41
N GLU A 521 74.82 -18.19 45.37
CA GLU A 521 75.99 -19.09 45.38
C GLU A 521 77.28 -18.34 45.75
N LYS A 522 77.54 -17.19 45.11
CA LYS A 522 78.74 -16.39 45.43
C LYS A 522 78.71 -15.83 46.85
N ILE A 523 77.54 -15.48 47.39
CA ILE A 523 77.40 -15.02 48.79
C ILE A 523 77.70 -16.17 49.76
N GLU A 524 77.27 -17.39 49.45
CA GLU A 524 77.55 -18.58 50.28
C GLU A 524 79.03 -18.98 50.24
N GLU A 525 79.66 -18.97 49.06
CA GLU A 525 81.12 -19.16 48.94
C GLU A 525 81.90 -18.09 49.70
N LEU A 526 81.50 -16.81 49.58
CA LEU A 526 82.11 -15.71 50.32
C LEU A 526 81.99 -15.92 51.84
N THR A 527 80.87 -16.48 52.28
CA THR A 527 80.64 -16.83 53.69
C THR A 527 81.62 -17.91 54.15
N LEU A 528 81.88 -18.94 53.33
CA LEU A 528 82.89 -19.97 53.63
C LEU A 528 84.30 -19.40 53.70
N TYR A 529 84.69 -18.54 52.75
CA TYR A 529 85.99 -17.86 52.80
C TYR A 529 86.13 -17.00 54.07
N THR A 530 85.08 -16.29 54.45
CA THR A 530 85.08 -15.44 55.65
C THR A 530 85.22 -16.30 56.92
N ILE A 531 84.54 -17.45 57.00
CA ILE A 531 84.68 -18.39 58.12
C ILE A 531 86.11 -18.95 58.18
N ALA A 532 86.70 -19.31 57.04
CA ALA A 532 88.08 -19.80 56.97
C ALA A 532 89.07 -18.71 57.42
N GLN A 533 88.90 -17.48 56.95
CA GLN A 533 89.72 -16.33 57.33
C GLN A 533 89.63 -16.04 58.84
N GLU A 534 88.43 -16.08 59.43
CA GLU A 534 88.24 -15.89 60.87
C GLU A 534 88.94 -16.98 61.71
N LYS A 535 88.95 -18.23 61.23
CA LYS A 535 89.70 -19.32 61.88
C LYS A 535 91.21 -19.05 61.85
N GLU A 536 91.74 -18.64 60.70
CA GLU A 536 93.16 -18.32 60.54
C GLU A 536 93.59 -17.11 61.40
N ILE A 537 92.75 -16.08 61.49
CA ILE A 537 92.98 -14.92 62.36
C ILE A 537 93.01 -15.35 63.83
N LYS A 538 92.07 -16.19 64.27
CA LYS A 538 92.07 -16.72 65.65
C LYS A 538 93.30 -17.55 65.97
N GLU A 539 93.72 -18.41 65.04
CA GLU A 539 94.93 -19.20 65.21
C GLU A 539 96.17 -18.32 65.28
N THR A 540 96.28 -17.32 64.39
CA THR A 540 97.35 -16.33 64.38
C THR A 540 97.39 -15.54 65.68
N ASN A 541 96.25 -15.08 66.19
CA ASN A 541 96.15 -14.38 67.47
C ASN A 541 96.53 -15.27 68.65
N ASN A 542 96.13 -16.55 68.66
CA ASN A 542 96.53 -17.50 69.70
C ASN A 542 98.05 -17.76 69.68
N ASN A 543 98.63 -17.90 68.48
CA ASN A 543 100.08 -18.05 68.30
C ASN A 543 100.85 -16.79 68.74
N LEU A 544 100.28 -15.61 68.50
CA LEU A 544 100.82 -14.34 68.96
C LEU A 544 100.81 -14.25 70.50
N LEU A 545 99.68 -14.56 71.13
CA LEU A 545 99.56 -14.60 72.60
C LEU A 545 100.55 -15.60 73.24
N ALA A 546 100.75 -16.76 72.62
CA ALA A 546 101.73 -17.74 73.08
C ALA A 546 103.18 -17.24 72.92
N SER A 547 103.47 -16.53 71.82
CA SER A 547 104.78 -15.92 71.57
C SER A 547 105.08 -14.79 72.55
N ASP A 548 104.10 -13.92 72.83
CA ASP A 548 104.19 -12.85 73.83
C ASP A 548 104.46 -13.40 75.24
N SER A 549 103.77 -14.48 75.62
CA SER A 549 104.00 -15.17 76.90
C SER A 549 105.42 -15.74 77.01
N ARG A 550 105.97 -16.25 75.89
CA ARG A 550 107.34 -16.75 75.82
C ARG A 550 108.36 -15.62 75.90
N LEU A 551 108.10 -14.48 75.25
CA LEU A 551 108.94 -13.28 75.32
C LEU A 551 109.00 -12.75 76.75
N GLN A 552 107.86 -12.60 77.44
CA GLN A 552 107.82 -12.20 78.85
C GLN A 552 108.63 -13.15 79.74
N THR A 553 108.54 -14.46 79.50
CA THR A 553 109.34 -15.45 80.25
C THR A 553 110.84 -15.28 80.01
N LEU A 554 111.25 -15.01 78.77
CA LEU A 554 112.65 -14.75 78.42
C LEU A 554 113.15 -13.43 79.02
N GLU A 555 112.34 -12.38 79.03
CA GLU A 555 112.65 -11.10 79.68
C GLU A 555 112.88 -11.27 81.18
N ILE A 556 112.00 -12.03 81.87
CA ILE A 556 112.19 -12.36 83.29
C ILE A 556 113.52 -13.09 83.52
N LYS A 557 113.83 -14.09 82.69
CA LYS A 557 115.10 -14.84 82.79
C LYS A 557 116.32 -13.97 82.50
N ASN A 558 116.24 -13.05 81.54
CA ASN A 558 117.32 -12.10 81.24
C ASN A 558 117.54 -11.15 82.42
N ASN A 559 116.47 -10.57 82.98
CA ASN A 559 116.57 -9.74 84.18
C ASN A 559 117.18 -10.51 85.36
N GLU A 560 116.85 -11.80 85.53
CA GLU A 560 117.47 -12.65 86.56
C GLU A 560 118.96 -12.90 86.30
N LEU A 561 119.35 -13.13 85.03
CA LEU A 561 120.75 -13.27 84.62
C LEU A 561 121.54 -11.97 84.84
N GLU A 562 120.98 -10.82 84.48
CA GLU A 562 121.57 -9.49 84.73
C GLU A 562 121.78 -9.26 86.22
N ASN A 563 120.78 -9.57 87.06
CA ASN A 563 120.92 -9.49 88.52
C ASN A 563 122.01 -10.45 89.06
N ARG A 564 122.16 -11.64 88.47
CA ARG A 564 123.24 -12.59 88.84
C ARG A 564 124.61 -12.09 88.41
N LEU A 565 124.71 -11.48 87.22
CA LEU A 565 125.92 -10.83 86.71
C LEU A 565 126.34 -9.68 87.63
N GLU A 566 125.41 -8.79 88.00
CA GLU A 566 125.70 -7.67 88.90
C GLU A 566 126.21 -8.16 90.27
N LYS A 567 125.64 -9.24 90.80
CA LYS A 567 126.14 -9.89 92.03
C LYS A 567 127.56 -10.45 91.87
N LEU A 568 127.87 -11.07 90.74
CA LEU A 568 129.21 -11.59 90.43
C LEU A 568 130.22 -10.45 90.25
N GLU A 569 129.85 -9.38 89.54
CA GLU A 569 130.69 -8.19 89.35
C GLU A 569 131.02 -7.52 90.70
N LYS A 570 130.04 -7.43 91.62
CA LYS A 570 130.24 -6.97 93.01
C LYS A 570 131.17 -7.90 93.83
N LEU A 571 131.21 -9.20 93.54
CA LEU A 571 132.14 -10.14 94.19
C LEU A 571 133.57 -10.04 93.64
N ILE A 572 133.73 -9.65 92.38
CA ILE A 572 135.04 -9.49 91.71
C ILE A 572 135.67 -8.13 92.06
N THR A 573 134.88 -7.07 92.23
CA THR A 573 135.36 -5.71 92.56
C THR A 573 135.64 -5.46 94.05
N ASN A 574 135.24 -6.39 94.95
CA ASN A 574 135.53 -6.34 96.40
C ASN A 574 136.77 -7.17 96.82
N LYS A 575 137.69 -7.43 95.89
CA LYS A 575 139.06 -7.92 96.14
C LYS A 575 140.04 -6.85 95.74
#